data_AF-A0A9W7CZL8-F1
#
_entry.id   AF-A0A9W7CZL8-F1
#
_cell.length_a   1.000
_cell.length_b   1.000
_cell.length_c   1.000
_cell.angle_alpha   90.00
_cell.angle_beta   90.00
_cell.angle_gamma   90.00
#
_symmetry.space_group_name_H-M   'P 1'
#
loop_
_entity.id
_entity.type
_entity.pdbx_description
1 polymer ?
#
loop_
_entity_poly.entity_id
_entity_poly.type
_entity_poly.pdbx_seq_one_letter_code
_entity_poly.pdbx_strand_id
1 'polypeptide(L)'
;MVQILTTKYGEEGLSQMLKKAKEVGTTEKMAFDLQKAQLVRWLDGKQDPKLVFKLLGAAGTPHNSRERALFAKYLKDYNAKFVNTAT
;
A
#
# COMPACT_ATOMS: atom_id res chain seq x y z
N MET A 1 -4.09 14.43 2.59
CA MET A 1 -3.54 13.79 3.81
C MET A 1 -2.33 12.91 3.51
N VAL A 2 -2.47 11.81 2.75
CA VAL A 2 -1.35 10.89 2.46
C VAL A 2 -0.11 11.60 1.92
N GLN A 3 -0.24 12.53 0.97
CA GLN A 3 0.90 13.27 0.43
C GLN A 3 1.69 14.04 1.51
N ILE A 4 1.00 14.75 2.41
CA ILE A 4 1.64 15.50 3.51
C ILE A 4 2.39 14.54 4.45
N LEU A 5 1.77 13.41 4.79
CA LEU A 5 2.37 12.40 5.63
C LEU A 5 3.58 11.73 4.94
N THR A 6 3.50 11.48 3.64
CA THR A 6 4.62 10.96 2.84
C THR A 6 5.77 11.96 2.80
N THR A 7 5.50 13.27 2.67
CA THR A 7 6.56 14.30 2.73
C THR A 7 7.27 14.29 4.08
N LYS A 8 6.53 14.05 5.18
CA LYS A 8 7.08 14.08 6.54
C LYS A 8 7.82 12.79 6.93
N TYR A 9 7.31 11.63 6.52
CA TYR A 9 7.78 10.32 7.00
C TYR A 9 8.41 9.45 5.91
N GLY A 10 8.40 9.89 4.66
CA GLY A 10 8.77 9.06 3.51
C GLY A 10 7.74 7.96 3.20
N GLU A 11 7.91 7.28 2.07
CA GLU A 11 7.01 6.19 1.67
C GLU A 11 7.06 5.01 2.64
N GLU A 12 8.28 4.59 2.98
CA GLU A 12 8.51 3.45 3.87
C GLU A 12 8.07 3.77 5.31
N GLY A 13 8.47 4.92 5.84
CA GLY A 13 8.12 5.32 7.20
C GLY A 13 6.60 5.49 7.37
N LEU A 14 5.91 6.11 6.40
CA LEU A 14 4.46 6.18 6.43
C LEU A 14 3.82 4.79 6.39
N SER A 15 4.27 3.91 5.48
CA SER A 15 3.68 2.58 5.35
C SER A 15 3.86 1.72 6.61
N GLN A 16 5.04 1.77 7.25
CA GLN A 16 5.30 1.08 8.51
C GLN A 16 4.48 1.66 9.67
N MET A 17 4.32 2.99 9.74
CA MET A 17 3.46 3.64 10.74
C MET A 17 2.00 3.18 10.59
N LEU A 18 1.48 3.18 9.36
CA LEU A 18 0.11 2.72 9.10
C LEU A 18 -0.06 1.23 9.40
N LYS A 19 0.95 0.40 9.12
CA LYS A 19 0.95 -1.02 9.50
C LYS A 19 0.74 -1.21 11.00
N LYS A 20 1.53 -0.53 11.84
CA LYS A 20 1.39 -0.58 13.31
C LYS A 20 0.06 0.00 13.79
N ALA A 21 -0.39 1.11 13.21
CA ALA A 21 -1.66 1.73 13.57
C ALA A 21 -2.90 0.87 13.22
N LYS A 22 -2.77 -0.08 12.28
CA LYS A 22 -3.82 -1.08 12.01
C LYS A 22 -3.97 -2.13 13.12
N GLU A 23 -2.96 -2.31 13.98
CA GLU A 23 -2.98 -3.28 15.06
C GLU A 23 -3.66 -2.72 16.33
N VAL A 24 -3.89 -1.40 16.37
CA VAL A 24 -4.55 -0.72 17.49
C VAL A 24 -6.00 -0.44 17.12
N GLY A 25 -6.94 -1.04 17.85
CA GLY A 25 -8.37 -1.02 17.49
C GLY A 25 -8.98 0.37 17.32
N THR A 26 -8.54 1.37 18.11
CA THR A 26 -9.03 2.76 17.99
C THR A 26 -8.54 3.48 16.74
N THR A 27 -7.41 3.05 16.16
CA THR A 27 -6.81 3.67 14.96
C THR A 27 -6.92 2.79 13.71
N GLU A 28 -7.39 1.56 13.85
CA GLU A 28 -7.40 0.54 12.79
C GLU A 28 -8.08 1.03 11.52
N LYS A 29 -9.31 1.53 11.64
CA LYS A 29 -10.10 2.00 10.50
C LYS A 29 -9.39 3.15 9.77
N MET A 30 -8.90 4.14 10.51
CA MET A 30 -8.22 5.31 9.94
C MET A 30 -6.92 4.89 9.24
N ALA A 31 -6.13 4.02 9.86
CA ALA A 31 -4.89 3.52 9.30
C ALA A 31 -5.14 2.72 8.01
N PHE A 32 -6.17 1.89 8.00
CA PHE A 32 -6.56 1.13 6.81
C PHE A 32 -7.03 2.05 5.66
N ASP A 33 -7.84 3.06 5.96
CA ASP A 33 -8.32 4.03 4.96
C ASP A 33 -7.16 4.86 4.37
N LEU A 34 -6.21 5.30 5.21
CA LEU A 34 -4.99 5.98 4.76
C LEU A 34 -4.08 5.07 3.92
N GLN A 35 -3.95 3.80 4.27
CA GLN A 35 -3.13 2.85 3.49
C GLN A 35 -3.75 2.58 2.12
N LYS A 36 -5.08 2.48 2.02
CA LYS A 36 -5.76 2.40 0.70
C LYS A 36 -5.49 3.64 -0.14
N ALA A 37 -5.56 4.84 0.45
CA ALA A 37 -5.24 6.07 -0.26
C ALA A 37 -3.76 6.14 -0.68
N GLN A 38 -2.84 5.57 0.12
CA GLN A 38 -1.43 5.40 -0.25
C GLN A 38 -1.27 4.51 -1.50
N LEU A 39 -1.98 3.39 -1.57
CA LEU A 39 -1.98 2.51 -2.74
C LEU A 39 -2.51 3.19 -4.01
N VAL A 40 -3.59 3.98 -3.90
CA VAL A 40 -4.13 4.73 -5.04
C VAL A 40 -3.08 5.72 -5.57
N ARG A 41 -2.43 6.47 -4.68
CA ARG A 41 -1.37 7.41 -5.09
C ARG A 41 -0.19 6.69 -5.76
N TRP A 42 0.24 5.54 -5.23
CA TRP A 42 1.28 4.74 -5.87
C TRP A 42 0.86 4.21 -7.24
N LEU A 43 -0.41 3.84 -7.40
CA LEU A 43 -0.93 3.37 -8.68
C LEU A 43 -0.92 4.49 -9.72
N ASP A 44 -1.36 5.70 -9.34
CA ASP A 44 -1.35 6.87 -10.21
C ASP A 44 0.07 7.30 -10.57
N GLY A 45 1.02 7.14 -9.65
CA GLY A 45 2.45 7.34 -9.89
C GLY A 45 3.16 6.20 -10.63
N LYS A 46 2.45 5.16 -11.08
CA LYS A 46 3.05 3.96 -11.73
C LYS A 46 4.15 3.30 -10.90
N GLN A 47 4.03 3.32 -9.57
CA GLN A 47 5.01 2.74 -8.66
C GLN A 47 5.25 1.26 -8.99
N ASP A 48 6.51 0.82 -9.02
CA ASP A 48 6.85 -0.58 -9.29
C ASP A 48 6.15 -1.52 -8.27
N PRO A 49 5.35 -2.51 -8.72
CA PRO A 49 4.74 -3.50 -7.84
C PRO A 49 5.75 -4.18 -6.89
N LYS A 50 6.99 -4.45 -7.31
CA LYS A 50 8.02 -5.03 -6.43
C LYS A 50 8.35 -4.10 -5.27
N LEU A 51 8.43 -2.80 -5.53
CA LEU A 51 8.67 -1.81 -4.49
C LEU A 51 7.45 -1.66 -3.58
N VAL A 52 6.23 -1.64 -4.12
CA VAL A 52 4.99 -1.63 -3.31
C VAL A 52 4.90 -2.84 -2.38
N PHE A 53 5.27 -4.03 -2.87
CA PHE A 53 5.32 -5.24 -2.05
C PHE A 53 6.26 -5.08 -0.84
N LYS A 54 7.44 -4.48 -1.06
CA LYS A 54 8.40 -4.17 0.00
C LYS A 54 7.85 -3.13 0.97
N LEU A 55 7.30 -2.01 0.46
CA LEU A 55 6.81 -0.90 1.28
C LEU A 55 5.66 -1.32 2.20
N LEU A 56 4.75 -2.18 1.73
CA LEU A 56 3.71 -2.77 2.56
C LEU A 56 4.24 -3.69 3.67
N GLY A 57 5.53 -4.06 3.63
CA GLY A 57 6.10 -5.05 4.53
C GLY A 57 5.39 -6.40 4.39
N ALA A 58 5.00 -6.75 3.16
CA ALA A 58 4.35 -8.02 2.83
C ALA A 58 5.36 -9.17 2.68
N ALA A 59 6.64 -8.84 2.52
CA ALA A 59 7.73 -9.80 2.64
C ALA A 59 7.77 -10.36 4.07
N GLY A 60 7.83 -11.69 4.20
CA GLY A 60 7.87 -12.36 5.50
C GLY A 60 6.54 -12.46 6.24
N THR A 61 5.43 -11.96 5.69
CA THR A 61 4.08 -12.17 6.27
C THR A 61 3.43 -13.44 5.71
N PRO A 62 2.51 -14.08 6.47
CA PRO A 62 1.69 -15.19 5.98
C PRO A 62 0.93 -14.83 4.70
N HIS A 63 0.71 -15.81 3.82
CA HIS A 63 0.04 -15.59 2.53
C HIS A 63 -1.36 -14.96 2.64
N ASN A 64 -2.07 -15.23 3.74
CA ASN A 64 -3.39 -14.69 4.04
C ASN A 64 -3.36 -13.37 4.83
N SER A 65 -2.19 -12.73 5.00
CA SER A 65 -2.10 -11.46 5.74
C SER A 65 -2.80 -10.31 4.99
N ARG A 66 -3.23 -9.29 5.75
CA ARG A 66 -3.85 -8.09 5.19
C ARG A 66 -2.92 -7.38 4.20
N GLU A 67 -1.62 -7.38 4.43
CA GLU A 67 -0.59 -6.81 3.55
C GLU A 67 -0.51 -7.56 2.22
N ARG A 68 -0.59 -8.89 2.23
CA ARG A 68 -0.64 -9.71 1.01
C ARG A 68 -1.91 -9.44 0.21
N ALA A 69 -3.06 -9.31 0.88
CA ALA A 69 -4.33 -8.99 0.22
C ALA A 69 -4.32 -7.58 -0.41
N LEU A 70 -3.78 -6.59 0.29
CA LEU A 70 -3.60 -5.23 -0.22
C LEU A 70 -2.66 -5.21 -1.43
N PHE A 71 -1.55 -5.94 -1.37
CA PHE A 71 -0.64 -6.06 -2.51
C PHE A 71 -1.29 -6.76 -3.71
N ALA A 72 -2.01 -7.87 -3.49
CA ALA A 72 -2.70 -8.58 -4.56
C ALA A 72 -3.71 -7.68 -5.29
N LYS A 73 -4.44 -6.85 -4.54
CA LYS A 73 -5.32 -5.82 -5.13
C LYS A 73 -4.51 -4.81 -5.95
N TYR A 74 -3.43 -4.27 -5.40
CA TYR A 74 -2.57 -3.32 -6.11
C TYR A 74 -2.03 -3.90 -7.42
N LEU A 75 -1.49 -5.12 -7.39
CA LEU A 75 -0.93 -5.78 -8.57
C LEU A 75 -1.99 -6.02 -9.65
N LYS A 76 -3.20 -6.43 -9.25
CA LYS A 76 -4.34 -6.57 -10.18
C LYS A 76 -4.67 -5.24 -10.85
N ASP A 77 -4.81 -4.18 -10.06
CA ASP A 77 -5.17 -2.85 -10.56
C ASP A 77 -4.06 -2.26 -11.46
N TYR A 78 -2.78 -2.50 -11.11
CA TYR A 78 -1.62 -2.10 -11.90
C TYR A 78 -1.60 -2.79 -13.26
N ASN A 79 -1.77 -4.12 -13.29
CA ASN A 79 -1.77 -4.88 -14.53
C ASN A 79 -2.93 -4.48 -15.45
N ALA A 80 -4.12 -4.27 -14.88
CA ALA A 80 -5.28 -3.81 -15.63
C ALA A 80 -5.05 -2.42 -16.26
N LYS A 81 -4.38 -1.51 -15.54
CA LYS A 81 -4.18 -0.12 -15.99
C LYS A 81 -3.01 0.04 -16.97
N PHE A 82 -1.95 -0.78 -16.85
CA PHE A 82 -0.67 -0.52 -17.53
C PHE A 82 -0.12 -1.68 -18.36
N VAL A 83 -0.57 -2.92 -18.15
CA VAL A 83 -0.01 -4.10 -18.85
C VAL A 83 -0.99 -4.63 -19.89
N ASN A 84 -2.28 -4.74 -19.54
CA ASN A 84 -3.32 -5.25 -20.44
C ASN A 84 -3.90 -4.20 -21.41
N THR A 85 -3.30 -3.01 -21.52
CA THR A 85 -3.71 -1.97 -22.48
C THR A 85 -2.91 -2.00 -23.79
N ALA A 86 -2.08 -3.03 -24.00
CA ALA A 86 -1.41 -3.31 -25.27
C ALA A 86 -2.05 -4.54 -25.95
N THR A 87 -3.24 -4.36 -26.52
CA THR A 87 -3.85 -5.27 -27.52
C THR A 87 -4.59 -4.44 -28.54
#